data_AF-A0A0D1EF25-F1
#
_entry.id   AF-A0A0D1EF25-F1
#
_cell.length_a   1.000
_cell.length_b   1.000
_cell.length_c   1.000
_cell.angle_alpha   90.00
_cell.angle_beta   90.00
_cell.angle_gamma   90.00
#
_symmetry.space_group_name_H-M   'P 1'
#
loop_
_entity.id
_entity.type
_entity.pdbx_description
1 polymer ?
#
loop_
_entity_poly.entity_id
_entity_poly.type
_entity_poly.pdbx_seq_one_letter_code
_entity_poly.pdbx_strand_id
1 'polypeptide(L)'
;MKGRSDRPIGRKIAKIAMSIRYGRRGAHAQDWWPGLRLTPAGPDTSGRIVWRGTPLVDVEPASAFLSQMPRQRAIIGTGPSLRGQDLSSLPAHGSILLNGALTLLDGALPSPLALCVEDERFVHRHHAMFARFAPGIPWWLLSVSAIRALASYDPDLLSKGRIVLIDDIRKPYMRSRQDDLDLARLDHVEAGDGALFSLDPSKGIAGCGTVAFTALQFAMAAGSGDVVLAGVDLTDGTSRFYEEGEGAGSGLDAGQDRIAAHFALALSVAERGDIRLLCASDRSLLLRLGYSPAPLPSARAAP
;
A
#
# COMPACT_ATOMS: atom_id res chain seq x y z
N MET A 1 -9.38 8.60 -28.30
CA MET A 1 -8.85 9.89 -27.77
C MET A 1 -7.88 9.55 -26.65
N LYS A 2 -6.62 10.04 -26.67
CA LYS A 2 -5.65 9.76 -25.59
C LYS A 2 -6.21 10.25 -24.25
N GLY A 3 -6.47 9.31 -23.32
CA GLY A 3 -6.98 9.60 -21.99
C GLY A 3 -6.20 10.74 -21.31
N ARG A 4 -6.93 11.73 -20.78
CA ARG A 4 -6.35 12.81 -19.99
C ARG A 4 -5.53 12.17 -18.86
N SER A 5 -4.27 12.60 -18.71
CA SER A 5 -3.43 12.17 -17.60
C SER A 5 -4.05 12.61 -16.29
N ASP A 6 -4.29 11.67 -15.36
CA ASP A 6 -4.84 11.95 -14.00
C ASP A 6 -3.88 12.72 -13.08
N ARG A 7 -2.81 13.27 -13.65
CA ARG A 7 -1.78 14.03 -12.93
C ARG A 7 -1.76 15.45 -13.48
N PRO A 8 -1.66 16.48 -12.62
CA PRO A 8 -1.47 17.86 -13.06
C PRO A 8 -0.28 17.99 -14.02
N ILE A 9 -0.35 18.91 -14.98
CA ILE A 9 0.73 19.15 -15.97
C ILE A 9 2.08 19.41 -15.28
N GLY A 10 2.07 20.10 -14.14
CA GLY A 10 3.26 20.35 -13.32
C GLY A 10 4.02 19.08 -12.92
N ARG A 11 3.35 17.93 -12.81
CA ARG A 11 4.00 16.63 -12.53
C ARG A 11 4.83 16.13 -13.70
N LYS A 12 4.37 16.34 -14.94
CA LYS A 12 5.14 15.99 -16.14
C LYS A 12 6.41 16.84 -16.23
N ILE A 13 6.29 18.13 -15.93
CA ILE A 13 7.42 19.06 -15.88
C ILE A 13 8.41 18.64 -14.79
N ALA A 14 7.91 18.36 -13.57
CA ALA A 14 8.73 17.87 -12.46
C ALA A 14 9.51 16.60 -12.84
N LYS A 15 8.84 15.62 -13.46
CA LYS A 15 9.49 14.39 -13.93
C LYS A 15 10.64 14.67 -14.89
N ILE A 16 10.43 15.54 -15.88
CA ILE A 16 11.44 15.90 -16.87
C ILE A 16 12.61 16.61 -16.17
N ALA A 17 12.32 17.62 -15.34
CA ALA A 17 13.34 18.36 -14.60
C ALA A 17 14.20 17.44 -13.71
N MET A 18 13.58 16.52 -12.96
CA MET A 18 14.29 15.56 -12.12
C MET A 18 15.09 14.55 -12.94
N SER A 19 14.56 14.11 -14.08
CA SER A 19 15.29 13.22 -15.00
C SER A 19 16.53 13.88 -15.60
N ILE A 20 16.45 15.17 -15.94
CA ILE A 20 17.60 15.95 -16.41
C ILE A 20 18.62 16.16 -15.29
N ARG A 21 18.15 16.52 -14.08
CA ARG A 21 19.02 16.89 -12.96
C ARG A 21 19.73 15.70 -12.29
N TYR A 22 19.06 14.56 -12.20
CA TYR A 22 19.53 13.38 -11.44
C TYR A 22 19.65 12.10 -12.29
N GLY A 23 19.40 12.21 -13.60
CA GLY A 23 19.39 11.06 -14.51
C GLY A 23 18.24 10.08 -14.24
N ARG A 24 18.26 8.94 -14.95
CA ARG A 24 17.20 7.91 -14.83
C ARG A 24 17.10 7.31 -13.43
N ARG A 25 18.22 7.19 -12.71
CA ARG A 25 18.29 6.60 -11.36
C ARG A 25 17.78 7.52 -10.25
N GLY A 26 17.69 8.83 -10.49
CA GLY A 26 17.15 9.79 -9.51
C GLY A 26 15.86 10.48 -9.96
N ALA A 27 15.27 10.07 -11.09
CA ALA A 27 14.04 10.67 -11.62
C ALA A 27 12.83 10.53 -10.68
N HIS A 28 12.84 9.57 -9.76
CA HIS A 28 11.84 9.42 -8.70
C HIS A 28 11.89 10.54 -7.66
N ALA A 29 12.87 11.44 -7.70
CA ALA A 29 12.86 12.67 -6.92
C ALA A 29 11.63 13.56 -7.17
N GLN A 30 10.93 13.35 -8.28
CA GLN A 30 9.61 13.95 -8.50
C GLN A 30 8.61 13.59 -7.39
N ASP A 31 8.75 12.45 -6.70
CA ASP A 31 7.76 11.96 -5.75
C ASP A 31 7.67 12.87 -4.52
N TRP A 32 8.74 13.59 -4.18
CA TRP A 32 8.76 14.62 -3.14
C TRP A 32 8.93 16.04 -3.66
N TRP A 33 9.55 16.23 -4.83
CA TRP A 33 9.71 17.57 -5.42
C TRP A 33 8.46 18.03 -6.19
N PRO A 34 8.04 19.30 -6.08
CA PRO A 34 8.53 20.32 -5.14
C PRO A 34 7.76 20.28 -3.81
N GLY A 35 8.38 20.82 -2.77
CA GLY A 35 7.71 21.25 -1.54
C GLY A 35 7.68 20.23 -0.42
N LEU A 36 7.75 18.92 -0.69
CA LEU A 36 7.78 17.91 0.37
C LEU A 36 9.21 17.71 0.84
N ARG A 37 9.40 17.76 2.16
CA ARG A 37 10.58 17.24 2.85
C ARG A 37 10.11 16.28 3.93
N LEU A 38 10.75 15.11 3.96
CA LEU A 38 10.55 14.08 4.96
C LEU A 38 11.84 13.89 5.74
N THR A 39 11.70 13.70 7.04
CA THR A 39 12.67 12.98 7.86
C THR A 39 12.02 11.64 8.18
N PRO A 40 12.52 10.50 7.67
CA PRO A 40 11.98 9.19 8.02
C PRO A 40 12.06 8.94 9.53
N ALA A 41 11.12 8.14 10.06
CA ALA A 41 11.21 7.65 11.42
C ALA A 41 12.40 6.68 11.56
N GLY A 42 13.08 6.72 12.70
CA GLY A 42 14.00 5.66 13.11
C GLY A 42 13.25 4.53 13.82
N PRO A 43 13.96 3.50 14.31
CA PRO A 43 13.35 2.38 15.04
C PRO A 43 12.51 2.83 16.25
N ASP A 44 13.01 3.84 16.98
CA ASP A 44 12.40 4.35 18.22
C ASP A 44 12.19 5.88 18.20
N THR A 45 12.39 6.52 17.04
CA THR A 45 12.31 7.98 16.92
C THR A 45 11.33 8.37 15.83
N SER A 46 10.42 9.28 16.15
CA SER A 46 9.50 9.84 15.16
C SER A 46 10.25 10.68 14.13
N GLY A 47 9.86 10.53 12.88
CA GLY A 47 10.25 11.39 11.78
C GLY A 47 9.38 12.63 11.66
N ARG A 48 9.47 13.36 10.54
CA ARG A 48 8.72 14.59 10.33
C ARG A 48 8.34 14.83 8.88
N ILE A 49 7.13 15.32 8.66
CA ILE A 49 6.64 15.81 7.37
C ILE A 49 6.65 17.34 7.36
N VAL A 50 7.31 17.92 6.36
CA VAL A 50 7.33 19.37 6.12
C VAL A 50 6.84 19.63 4.69
N TRP A 51 5.85 20.51 4.57
CA TRP A 51 5.31 20.93 3.29
C TRP A 51 5.56 22.42 3.07
N ARG A 52 6.31 22.77 2.01
CA ARG A 52 6.65 24.14 1.63
C ARG A 52 7.23 24.98 2.78
N GLY A 53 8.05 24.34 3.62
CA GLY A 53 8.68 24.97 4.78
C GLY A 53 7.84 24.93 6.06
N THR A 54 6.58 24.50 6.00
CA THR A 54 5.70 24.39 7.17
C THR A 54 5.72 22.96 7.71
N PRO A 55 6.11 22.73 8.98
CA PRO A 55 5.95 21.44 9.63
C PRO A 55 4.46 21.06 9.70
N LEU A 56 4.11 19.83 9.31
CA LEU A 56 2.72 19.36 9.31
C LEU A 56 2.44 18.39 10.45
N VAL A 57 3.08 17.22 10.41
CA VAL A 57 2.85 16.11 11.33
C VAL A 57 4.11 15.26 11.44
N ASP A 58 4.26 14.55 12.54
CA ASP A 58 5.35 13.61 12.73
C ASP A 58 5.07 12.28 11.98
N VAL A 59 6.14 11.59 11.61
CA VAL A 59 6.08 10.25 11.01
C VAL A 59 6.36 9.25 12.11
N GLU A 60 5.47 8.30 12.31
CA GLU A 60 5.58 7.28 13.35
C GLU A 60 6.51 6.15 12.90
N PRO A 61 7.28 5.55 13.83
CA PRO A 61 7.98 4.29 13.57
C PRO A 61 7.02 3.19 13.12
N ALA A 62 7.44 2.36 12.16
CA ALA A 62 6.64 1.23 11.72
C ALA A 62 6.29 0.28 12.88
N SER A 63 7.22 0.10 13.84
CA SER A 63 7.02 -0.70 15.06
C SER A 63 5.79 -0.26 15.86
N ALA A 64 5.51 1.04 15.94
CA ALA A 64 4.35 1.56 16.64
C ALA A 64 3.02 1.10 16.00
N PHE A 65 2.97 1.03 14.67
CA PHE A 65 1.82 0.47 13.94
C PHE A 65 1.74 -1.06 14.08
N LEU A 66 2.86 -1.75 13.88
CA LEU A 66 2.92 -3.22 13.93
C LEU A 66 2.46 -3.76 15.30
N SER A 67 2.78 -3.07 16.39
CA SER A 67 2.36 -3.46 17.75
C SER A 67 0.84 -3.43 17.99
N GLN A 68 0.08 -2.73 17.14
CA GLN A 68 -1.39 -2.64 17.26
C GLN A 68 -2.12 -3.61 16.33
N MET A 69 -1.39 -4.34 15.49
CA MET A 69 -1.98 -5.23 14.50
C MET A 69 -2.51 -6.50 15.19
N PRO A 70 -3.80 -6.84 15.06
CA PRO A 70 -4.35 -8.05 15.66
C PRO A 70 -3.82 -9.31 14.96
N ARG A 71 -3.82 -10.46 15.67
CA ARG A 71 -3.40 -11.75 15.08
C ARG A 71 -4.27 -12.18 13.91
N GLN A 72 -5.59 -11.95 13.98
CA GLN A 72 -6.48 -12.11 12.83
C GLN A 72 -6.73 -10.75 12.20
N ARG A 73 -6.36 -10.59 10.93
CA ARG A 73 -6.43 -9.32 10.23
C ARG A 73 -6.82 -9.50 8.77
N ALA A 74 -7.49 -8.50 8.24
CA ALA A 74 -7.92 -8.48 6.85
C ALA A 74 -7.25 -7.35 6.06
N ILE A 75 -6.85 -7.62 4.84
CA ILE A 75 -6.46 -6.63 3.84
C ILE A 75 -7.62 -6.49 2.87
N ILE A 76 -8.26 -5.33 2.89
CA ILE A 76 -9.49 -5.07 2.13
C ILE A 76 -9.16 -4.22 0.92
N GLY A 77 -9.15 -4.89 -0.23
CA GLY A 77 -9.11 -4.28 -1.53
C GLY A 77 -10.50 -3.91 -2.04
N THR A 78 -10.61 -3.83 -3.36
CA THR A 78 -11.78 -3.29 -4.05
C THR A 78 -12.15 -4.14 -5.26
N GLY A 79 -11.57 -5.33 -5.36
CA GLY A 79 -11.84 -6.27 -6.43
C GLY A 79 -13.32 -6.68 -6.47
N PRO A 80 -13.86 -7.02 -7.67
CA PRO A 80 -15.20 -7.56 -7.84
C PRO A 80 -15.61 -8.66 -6.86
N SER A 81 -14.68 -9.48 -6.36
CA SER A 81 -14.97 -10.55 -5.40
C SER A 81 -15.46 -10.08 -4.04
N LEU A 82 -15.29 -8.79 -3.71
CA LEU A 82 -15.82 -8.23 -2.46
C LEU A 82 -17.35 -8.13 -2.49
N ARG A 83 -17.97 -8.14 -3.69
CA ARG A 83 -19.42 -8.07 -3.85
C ARG A 83 -20.09 -9.27 -3.17
N GLY A 84 -21.02 -8.98 -2.26
CA GLY A 84 -21.77 -10.01 -1.53
C GLY A 84 -21.06 -10.57 -0.30
N GLN A 85 -19.83 -10.12 0.01
CA GLN A 85 -19.19 -10.46 1.28
C GLN A 85 -19.79 -9.61 2.42
N ASP A 86 -20.02 -10.23 3.58
CA ASP A 86 -20.48 -9.54 4.78
C ASP A 86 -19.31 -8.89 5.53
N LEU A 87 -19.00 -7.65 5.15
CA LEU A 87 -17.98 -6.83 5.81
C LEU A 87 -18.31 -6.49 7.26
N SER A 88 -19.59 -6.56 7.66
CA SER A 88 -20.02 -6.20 9.02
C SER A 88 -19.54 -7.20 10.08
N SER A 89 -19.13 -8.39 9.63
CA SER A 89 -18.58 -9.44 10.49
C SER A 89 -17.16 -9.15 11.00
N LEU A 90 -16.43 -8.26 10.33
CA LEU A 90 -15.05 -7.93 10.66
C LEU A 90 -14.92 -7.37 12.08
N PRO A 91 -13.86 -7.73 12.84
CA PRO A 91 -13.60 -7.08 14.11
C PRO A 91 -13.22 -5.60 13.89
N ALA A 92 -13.62 -4.74 14.83
CA ALA A 92 -13.15 -3.37 14.87
C ALA A 92 -11.61 -3.35 14.95
N HIS A 93 -10.99 -2.47 14.18
CA HIS A 93 -9.54 -2.39 13.99
C HIS A 93 -8.92 -3.71 13.48
N GLY A 94 -9.72 -4.55 12.82
CA GLY A 94 -9.29 -5.80 12.22
C GLY A 94 -8.78 -5.69 10.79
N SER A 95 -8.84 -4.51 10.17
CA SER A 95 -8.62 -4.38 8.73
C SER A 95 -7.68 -3.24 8.33
N ILE A 96 -6.91 -3.49 7.26
CA ILE A 96 -6.18 -2.49 6.49
C ILE A 96 -6.94 -2.25 5.19
N LEU A 97 -7.40 -1.03 4.95
CA LEU A 97 -8.04 -0.62 3.71
C LEU A 97 -6.99 -0.22 2.67
N LEU A 98 -7.19 -0.63 1.42
CA LEU A 98 -6.32 -0.26 0.30
C LEU A 98 -6.96 0.88 -0.50
N ASN A 99 -6.21 1.93 -0.90
CA ASN A 99 -6.65 3.00 -1.82
C ASN A 99 -8.19 3.24 -1.86
N GLY A 100 -8.89 2.67 -2.85
CA GLY A 100 -10.33 2.85 -3.10
C GLY A 100 -11.28 2.23 -2.06
N ALA A 101 -10.79 1.30 -1.24
CA ALA A 101 -11.56 0.65 -0.18
C ALA A 101 -12.01 1.66 0.89
N LEU A 102 -11.44 2.87 0.89
CA LEU A 102 -11.91 3.99 1.69
C LEU A 102 -13.40 4.29 1.48
N THR A 103 -13.95 4.06 0.28
CA THR A 103 -15.40 4.24 0.02
C THR A 103 -16.29 3.26 0.80
N LEU A 104 -15.75 2.13 1.27
CA LEU A 104 -16.52 1.12 2.01
C LEU A 104 -16.96 1.62 3.39
N LEU A 105 -16.38 2.72 3.87
CA LEU A 105 -16.78 3.39 5.10
C LEU A 105 -18.14 4.08 5.03
N ASP A 106 -18.72 4.22 3.83
CA ASP A 106 -20.14 4.60 3.68
C ASP A 106 -21.10 3.45 3.99
N GLY A 107 -20.60 2.23 4.12
CA GLY A 107 -21.39 1.03 4.35
C GLY A 107 -21.26 0.47 5.77
N ALA A 108 -21.56 -0.82 5.91
CA ALA A 108 -21.52 -1.54 7.20
C ALA A 108 -20.11 -1.98 7.62
N LEU A 109 -19.04 -1.40 7.05
CA LEU A 109 -17.67 -1.76 7.40
C LEU A 109 -17.35 -1.20 8.81
N PRO A 110 -16.97 -2.06 9.77
CA PRO A 110 -16.50 -1.63 11.09
C PRO A 110 -15.23 -0.78 10.99
N SER A 111 -14.95 0.03 12.03
CA SER A 111 -13.80 0.94 12.04
C SER A 111 -12.50 0.22 11.68
N PRO A 112 -11.81 0.56 10.56
CA PRO A 112 -10.57 -0.09 10.18
C PRO A 112 -9.43 0.30 11.11
N LEU A 113 -8.35 -0.47 11.10
CA LEU A 113 -7.11 -0.08 11.78
C LEU A 113 -6.33 0.93 10.94
N ALA A 114 -6.24 0.68 9.63
CA ALA A 114 -5.39 1.48 8.77
C ALA A 114 -5.93 1.70 7.36
N LEU A 115 -5.41 2.73 6.71
CA LEU A 115 -5.51 2.99 5.28
C LEU A 115 -4.12 2.94 4.66
N CYS A 116 -3.95 2.17 3.60
CA CYS A 116 -2.70 2.04 2.84
C CYS A 116 -2.85 2.71 1.47
N VAL A 117 -2.05 3.74 1.21
CA VAL A 117 -2.07 4.53 -0.04
C VAL A 117 -0.69 4.75 -0.61
N GLU A 118 -0.47 4.23 -1.83
CA GLU A 118 0.82 4.35 -2.51
C GLU A 118 0.75 5.21 -3.79
N ASP A 119 -0.39 5.26 -4.48
CA ASP A 119 -0.50 5.89 -5.81
C ASP A 119 -0.98 7.35 -5.73
N GLU A 120 -0.11 8.29 -6.10
CA GLU A 120 -0.48 9.71 -6.20
C GLU A 120 -1.64 9.99 -7.17
N ARG A 121 -1.85 9.17 -8.21
CA ARG A 121 -2.98 9.33 -9.16
C ARG A 121 -4.31 9.10 -8.47
N PHE A 122 -4.35 8.10 -7.59
CA PHE A 122 -5.53 7.82 -6.80
C PHE A 122 -5.89 9.03 -5.93
N VAL A 123 -4.90 9.61 -5.24
CA VAL A 123 -5.10 10.85 -4.45
C VAL A 123 -5.63 11.98 -5.32
N HIS A 124 -5.04 12.22 -6.49
CA HIS A 124 -5.51 13.27 -7.40
C HIS A 124 -6.98 13.09 -7.83
N ARG A 125 -7.36 11.87 -8.19
CA ARG A 125 -8.74 11.55 -8.61
C ARG A 125 -9.74 11.58 -7.46
N HIS A 126 -9.33 11.17 -6.25
CA HIS A 126 -10.24 10.88 -5.14
C HIS A 126 -9.98 11.74 -3.88
N HIS A 127 -9.29 12.88 -4.00
CA HIS A 127 -8.95 13.75 -2.86
C HIS A 127 -10.15 14.11 -1.97
N ALA A 128 -11.34 14.33 -2.55
CA ALA A 128 -12.56 14.62 -1.79
C ALA A 128 -12.97 13.48 -0.83
N MET A 129 -12.67 12.23 -1.17
CA MET A 129 -12.94 11.09 -0.28
C MET A 129 -12.06 11.13 0.97
N PHE A 130 -10.80 11.57 0.84
CA PHE A 130 -9.92 11.69 1.99
C PHE A 130 -10.52 12.68 2.99
N ALA A 131 -10.94 13.87 2.58
CA ALA A 131 -11.56 14.83 3.50
C ALA A 131 -12.81 14.28 4.23
N ARG A 132 -13.59 13.41 3.58
CA ARG A 132 -14.79 12.81 4.16
C ARG A 132 -14.48 11.70 5.17
N PHE A 133 -13.56 10.79 4.85
CA PHE A 133 -13.41 9.53 5.58
C PHE A 133 -12.13 9.42 6.41
N ALA A 134 -11.12 10.23 6.10
CA ALA A 134 -9.85 10.31 6.81
C ALA A 134 -9.98 10.32 8.34
N PRO A 135 -10.87 11.13 8.95
CA PRO A 135 -10.89 11.29 10.41
C PRO A 135 -11.29 10.02 11.18
N GLY A 136 -11.86 9.02 10.51
CA GLY A 136 -12.29 7.75 11.12
C GLY A 136 -11.22 6.65 11.15
N ILE A 137 -10.01 6.90 10.61
CA ILE A 137 -8.97 5.88 10.46
C ILE A 137 -7.72 6.28 11.27
N PRO A 138 -7.30 5.48 12.26
CA PRO A 138 -6.22 5.87 13.15
C PRO A 138 -4.84 5.85 12.48
N TRP A 139 -4.58 4.92 11.56
CA TRP A 139 -3.26 4.75 10.93
C TRP A 139 -3.27 4.88 9.41
N TRP A 140 -2.30 5.61 8.87
CA TRP A 140 -2.18 5.88 7.45
C TRP A 140 -0.79 5.45 6.99
N LEU A 141 -0.74 4.38 6.20
CA LEU A 141 0.47 3.92 5.54
C LEU A 141 0.55 4.64 4.20
N LEU A 142 1.45 5.61 4.07
CA LEU A 142 1.48 6.49 2.90
C LEU A 142 2.83 6.46 2.21
N SER A 143 2.84 6.34 0.88
CA SER A 143 4.06 6.56 0.11
C SER A 143 4.45 8.03 0.10
N VAL A 144 5.72 8.31 -0.19
CA VAL A 144 6.24 9.67 -0.41
C VAL A 144 5.36 10.45 -1.40
N SER A 145 4.98 9.81 -2.52
CA SER A 145 4.17 10.46 -3.56
C SER A 145 2.73 10.72 -3.11
N ALA A 146 2.14 9.83 -2.30
CA ALA A 146 0.81 10.00 -1.74
C ALA A 146 0.78 11.14 -0.72
N ILE A 147 1.77 11.22 0.18
CA ILE A 147 1.94 12.34 1.14
C ILE A 147 2.02 13.66 0.38
N ARG A 148 2.88 13.74 -0.65
CA ARG A 148 3.04 14.96 -1.46
C ARG A 148 1.74 15.35 -2.15
N ALA A 149 1.00 14.38 -2.69
CA ALA A 149 -0.27 14.62 -3.35
C ALA A 149 -1.32 15.15 -2.36
N LEU A 150 -1.48 14.51 -1.20
CA LEU A 150 -2.41 14.94 -0.15
C LEU A 150 -2.08 16.36 0.31
N ALA A 151 -0.83 16.63 0.67
CA ALA A 151 -0.38 17.96 1.10
C ALA A 151 -0.59 19.06 0.05
N SER A 152 -0.58 18.69 -1.25
CA SER A 152 -0.83 19.64 -2.33
C SER A 152 -2.30 20.03 -2.51
N TYR A 153 -3.22 19.23 -1.96
CA TYR A 153 -4.66 19.53 -1.94
C TYR A 153 -5.07 20.16 -0.62
N ASP A 154 -4.79 19.48 0.48
CA ASP A 154 -5.14 19.89 1.82
C ASP A 154 -4.10 19.31 2.81
N PRO A 155 -3.14 20.13 3.28
CA PRO A 155 -2.12 19.67 4.22
C PRO A 155 -2.71 19.28 5.59
N ASP A 156 -3.88 19.82 5.96
CA ASP A 156 -4.49 19.53 7.26
C ASP A 156 -5.03 18.10 7.32
N LEU A 157 -5.26 17.44 6.18
CA LEU A 157 -5.63 16.03 6.13
C LEU A 157 -4.58 15.12 6.75
N LEU A 158 -3.30 15.45 6.59
CA LEU A 158 -2.22 14.64 7.13
C LEU A 158 -2.19 14.65 8.66
N SER A 159 -2.84 15.63 9.30
CA SER A 159 -2.98 15.69 10.77
C SER A 159 -4.12 14.80 11.31
N LYS A 160 -4.94 14.18 10.45
CA LYS A 160 -6.14 13.43 10.86
C LYS A 160 -5.86 11.98 11.26
N GLY A 161 -4.66 11.47 11.00
CA GLY A 161 -4.25 10.13 11.37
C GLY A 161 -2.75 10.06 11.64
N ARG A 162 -2.32 8.97 12.28
CA ARG A 162 -0.91 8.68 12.53
C ARG A 162 -0.28 8.11 11.26
N ILE A 163 0.81 8.70 10.80
CA ILE A 163 1.40 8.34 9.50
C ILE A 163 2.60 7.43 9.68
N VAL A 164 2.59 6.30 8.98
CA VAL A 164 3.79 5.49 8.74
C VAL A 164 4.20 5.67 7.27
N LEU A 165 5.48 5.93 7.04
CA LEU A 165 6.02 6.10 5.70
C LEU A 165 6.18 4.73 5.01
N ILE A 166 5.62 4.61 3.82
CA ILE A 166 5.97 3.56 2.86
C ILE A 166 7.16 4.09 2.05
N ASP A 167 8.37 3.74 2.46
CA ASP A 167 9.59 4.04 1.69
C ASP A 167 9.93 2.86 0.78
N ASP A 168 10.04 3.09 -0.52
CA ASP A 168 10.28 2.05 -1.52
C ASP A 168 11.77 1.68 -1.53
N ILE A 169 12.12 0.43 -1.19
CA ILE A 169 13.54 0.00 -1.15
C ILE A 169 14.25 0.16 -2.50
N ARG A 170 13.52 0.06 -3.61
CA ARG A 170 14.09 0.27 -4.96
C ARG A 170 14.28 1.74 -5.26
N LYS A 171 13.42 2.60 -4.73
CA LYS A 171 13.43 4.05 -4.98
C LYS A 171 13.39 4.83 -3.66
N PRO A 172 14.39 4.66 -2.77
CA PRO A 172 14.31 5.22 -1.43
C PRO A 172 14.33 6.74 -1.47
N TYR A 173 13.61 7.35 -0.53
CA TYR A 173 13.57 8.80 -0.40
C TYR A 173 14.99 9.39 -0.30
N MET A 174 15.25 10.44 -1.10
CA MET A 174 16.54 11.14 -1.16
C MET A 174 17.76 10.27 -1.54
N ARG A 175 17.56 9.05 -2.03
CA ARG A 175 18.62 8.15 -2.48
C ARG A 175 18.42 7.76 -3.95
N SER A 176 19.50 7.38 -4.61
CA SER A 176 19.45 6.83 -5.97
C SER A 176 18.68 5.51 -5.98
N ARG A 177 18.04 5.20 -7.11
CA ARG A 177 17.41 3.90 -7.35
C ARG A 177 18.43 2.77 -7.13
N GLN A 178 18.00 1.74 -6.40
CA GLN A 178 18.78 0.54 -6.11
C GLN A 178 18.47 -0.56 -7.14
N ASP A 179 19.43 -1.45 -7.38
CA ASP A 179 19.26 -2.62 -8.23
C ASP A 179 18.77 -3.81 -7.39
N ASP A 180 17.90 -4.64 -7.97
CA ASP A 180 17.29 -5.77 -7.26
C ASP A 180 18.34 -6.79 -6.78
N LEU A 181 19.48 -6.92 -7.48
CA LEU A 181 20.59 -7.77 -7.05
C LEU A 181 21.27 -7.29 -5.77
N ASP A 182 21.37 -5.97 -5.57
CA ASP A 182 21.94 -5.41 -4.35
C ASP A 182 20.93 -5.49 -3.20
N LEU A 183 19.64 -5.28 -3.50
CA LEU A 183 18.56 -5.42 -2.53
C LEU A 183 18.43 -6.86 -2.02
N ALA A 184 18.62 -7.85 -2.88
CA ALA A 184 18.61 -9.27 -2.51
C ALA A 184 19.71 -9.67 -1.52
N ARG A 185 20.71 -8.81 -1.27
CA ARG A 185 21.78 -9.05 -0.30
C ARG A 185 21.48 -8.46 1.09
N LEU A 186 20.37 -7.73 1.24
CA LEU A 186 20.00 -7.13 2.50
C LEU A 186 19.42 -8.19 3.45
N ASP A 187 19.80 -8.11 4.73
CA ASP A 187 19.38 -9.05 5.79
C ASP A 187 17.87 -9.07 6.06
N HIS A 188 17.17 -8.02 5.64
CA HIS A 188 15.73 -7.83 5.80
C HIS A 188 14.96 -7.96 4.49
N VAL A 189 15.59 -8.49 3.44
CA VAL A 189 14.94 -8.71 2.14
C VAL A 189 15.06 -10.18 1.77
N GLU A 190 13.92 -10.79 1.49
CA GLU A 190 13.84 -12.09 0.85
C GLU A 190 13.74 -11.89 -0.65
N ALA A 191 14.51 -12.68 -1.41
CA ALA A 191 14.53 -12.64 -2.86
C ALA A 191 14.14 -14.00 -3.42
N GLY A 192 13.30 -13.98 -4.46
CA GLY A 192 12.91 -15.13 -5.26
C GLY A 192 12.95 -14.78 -6.74
N ASP A 193 12.47 -15.68 -7.59
CA ASP A 193 12.48 -15.55 -9.05
C ASP A 193 11.86 -14.21 -9.54
N GLY A 194 12.71 -13.18 -9.72
CA GLY A 194 12.30 -11.82 -10.07
C GLY A 194 11.45 -11.09 -9.00
N ALA A 195 11.37 -11.60 -7.78
CA ALA A 195 10.54 -11.08 -6.70
C ALA A 195 11.36 -10.68 -5.47
N LEU A 196 10.92 -9.62 -4.79
CA LEU A 196 11.48 -9.18 -3.51
C LEU A 196 10.37 -9.05 -2.47
N PHE A 197 10.67 -9.42 -1.23
CA PHE A 197 9.78 -9.27 -0.09
C PHE A 197 10.55 -8.63 1.07
N SER A 198 10.04 -7.54 1.64
CA SER A 198 10.64 -6.93 2.83
C SER A 198 10.14 -7.63 4.10
N LEU A 199 11.09 -8.15 4.88
CA LEU A 199 10.85 -8.73 6.21
C LEU A 199 10.67 -7.64 7.29
N ASP A 200 11.21 -6.45 7.05
CA ASP A 200 11.18 -5.34 8.00
C ASP A 200 10.75 -4.03 7.29
N PRO A 201 9.44 -3.68 7.37
CA PRO A 201 8.91 -2.45 6.81
C PRO A 201 9.58 -1.16 7.31
N SER A 202 10.26 -1.18 8.47
CA SER A 202 10.98 -0.01 8.98
C SER A 202 12.24 0.31 8.16
N LYS A 203 12.79 -0.69 7.46
CA LYS A 203 13.95 -0.56 6.57
C LYS A 203 13.55 -0.37 5.09
N GLY A 204 12.25 -0.32 4.83
CA GLY A 204 11.63 -0.06 3.54
C GLY A 204 10.77 -1.22 3.03
N ILE A 205 9.99 -0.95 1.98
CA ILE A 205 9.02 -1.87 1.38
C ILE A 205 9.41 -2.24 -0.05
N ALA A 206 9.28 -3.52 -0.40
CA ALA A 206 9.41 -4.01 -1.76
C ALA A 206 8.10 -3.85 -2.53
N GLY A 207 7.98 -2.85 -3.40
CA GLY A 207 6.78 -2.66 -4.22
C GLY A 207 6.77 -3.51 -5.49
N CYS A 208 5.62 -4.10 -5.87
CA CYS A 208 5.46 -4.86 -7.12
C CYS A 208 4.41 -4.27 -8.09
N GLY A 209 3.86 -3.09 -7.76
CA GLY A 209 2.84 -2.40 -8.55
C GLY A 209 1.40 -2.60 -8.05
N THR A 210 1.23 -3.20 -6.88
CA THR A 210 -0.06 -3.27 -6.17
C THR A 210 0.11 -2.92 -4.70
N VAL A 211 -0.76 -2.04 -4.20
CA VAL A 211 -0.83 -1.65 -2.79
C VAL A 211 -1.16 -2.84 -1.87
N ALA A 212 -1.84 -3.86 -2.39
CA ALA A 212 -2.15 -5.06 -1.62
C ALA A 212 -0.88 -5.77 -1.14
N PHE A 213 0.16 -5.82 -1.97
CA PHE A 213 1.44 -6.44 -1.61
C PHE A 213 2.23 -5.61 -0.59
N THR A 214 2.14 -4.28 -0.68
CA THR A 214 2.67 -3.37 0.33
C THR A 214 2.00 -3.58 1.69
N ALA A 215 0.67 -3.62 1.73
CA ALA A 215 -0.07 -3.89 2.97
C ALA A 215 0.21 -5.30 3.53
N LEU A 216 0.43 -6.28 2.66
CA LEU A 216 0.78 -7.65 3.06
C LEU A 216 2.11 -7.71 3.80
N GLN A 217 3.14 -7.00 3.33
CA GLN A 217 4.43 -6.93 4.03
C GLN A 217 4.29 -6.37 5.44
N PHE A 218 3.50 -5.30 5.63
CA PHE A 218 3.17 -4.80 6.98
C PHE A 218 2.39 -5.81 7.82
N ALA A 219 1.37 -6.45 7.25
CA ALA A 219 0.55 -7.41 7.97
C ALA A 219 1.34 -8.66 8.39
N MET A 220 2.32 -9.09 7.60
CA MET A 220 3.20 -10.21 7.92
C MET A 220 4.29 -9.83 8.93
N ALA A 221 4.83 -8.61 8.83
CA ALA A 221 5.82 -8.11 9.79
C ALA A 221 5.28 -7.95 11.21
N ALA A 222 3.95 -7.90 11.38
CA ALA A 222 3.30 -7.94 12.70
C ALA A 222 3.41 -9.31 13.41
N GLY A 223 3.97 -10.33 12.75
CA GLY A 223 4.19 -11.65 13.32
C GLY A 223 3.01 -12.60 13.11
N SER A 224 2.83 -13.55 14.02
CA SER A 224 1.97 -14.72 13.80
C SER A 224 0.48 -14.44 13.69
N GLY A 225 -0.24 -15.35 13.04
CA GLY A 225 -1.70 -15.32 12.89
C GLY A 225 -2.18 -15.37 11.43
N ASP A 226 -3.40 -14.91 11.20
CA ASP A 226 -4.11 -15.05 9.93
C ASP A 226 -4.19 -13.71 9.22
N VAL A 227 -3.75 -13.69 7.96
CA VAL A 227 -3.92 -12.55 7.06
C VAL A 227 -4.89 -12.93 5.96
N VAL A 228 -6.10 -12.38 6.02
CA VAL A 228 -7.15 -12.60 5.01
C VAL A 228 -7.10 -11.51 3.95
N LEU A 229 -6.94 -11.87 2.68
CA LEU A 229 -7.04 -10.95 1.56
C LEU A 229 -8.45 -11.01 0.96
N ALA A 230 -9.16 -9.89 0.95
CA ALA A 230 -10.52 -9.76 0.41
C ALA A 230 -10.59 -8.62 -0.59
N GLY A 231 -11.28 -8.82 -1.72
CA GLY A 231 -11.27 -7.85 -2.82
C GLY A 231 -9.87 -7.68 -3.44
N VAL A 232 -9.02 -8.71 -3.39
CA VAL A 232 -7.69 -8.76 -4.01
C VAL A 232 -7.69 -9.88 -5.05
N ASP A 233 -8.24 -9.59 -6.22
CA ASP A 233 -8.49 -10.61 -7.25
C ASP A 233 -7.25 -10.92 -8.10
N LEU A 234 -6.47 -9.89 -8.45
CA LEU A 234 -5.25 -10.02 -9.27
C LEU A 234 -5.48 -10.74 -10.62
N THR A 235 -6.70 -10.64 -11.18
CA THR A 235 -7.08 -11.26 -12.47
C THR A 235 -7.17 -10.24 -13.61
N ASP A 236 -6.91 -10.72 -14.83
CA ASP A 236 -6.88 -9.98 -16.11
C ASP A 236 -7.94 -8.89 -16.25
N GLY A 237 -7.50 -7.68 -16.62
CA GLY A 237 -8.31 -6.71 -17.37
C GLY A 237 -9.60 -6.17 -16.74
N THR A 238 -9.97 -6.57 -15.52
CA THR A 238 -11.13 -5.99 -14.85
C THR A 238 -10.74 -4.63 -14.30
N SER A 239 -11.36 -3.60 -14.90
CA SER A 239 -11.45 -2.25 -14.34
C SER A 239 -11.52 -2.33 -12.82
N ARG A 240 -10.62 -1.61 -12.13
CA ARG A 240 -10.73 -1.40 -10.69
C ARG A 240 -12.17 -0.99 -10.39
N PHE A 241 -12.80 -1.49 -9.33
CA PHE A 241 -14.24 -1.32 -9.08
C PHE A 241 -14.76 0.13 -9.09
N TYR A 242 -13.89 1.15 -8.96
CA TYR A 242 -14.24 2.58 -9.08
C TYR A 242 -13.82 3.25 -10.40
N GLU A 243 -13.09 2.56 -11.27
CA GLU A 243 -12.77 3.04 -12.61
C GLU A 243 -13.81 2.44 -13.56
N GLU A 244 -14.92 3.15 -13.81
CA GLU A 244 -15.74 2.88 -15.00
C GLU A 244 -15.01 3.48 -16.21
N GLY A 245 -14.41 2.64 -17.05
CA GLY A 245 -13.96 3.02 -18.40
C GLY A 245 -12.49 2.77 -18.74
N GLU A 246 -12.30 2.04 -19.85
CA GLU A 246 -11.08 1.81 -20.64
C GLU A 246 -9.93 1.00 -19.98
N GLY A 247 -9.98 -0.32 -20.19
CA GLY A 247 -8.86 -1.22 -19.98
C GLY A 247 -7.70 -0.95 -20.97
N ALA A 248 -6.47 -0.89 -20.46
CA ALA A 248 -5.26 -0.69 -21.27
C ALA A 248 -4.51 -2.02 -21.44
N GLY A 249 -4.69 -2.69 -22.57
CA GLY A 249 -4.07 -3.99 -22.91
C GLY A 249 -2.60 -3.95 -23.36
N SER A 250 -1.97 -5.14 -23.27
CA SER A 250 -0.68 -5.64 -23.79
C SER A 250 0.62 -5.44 -22.98
N GLY A 251 0.65 -4.58 -21.96
CA GLY A 251 1.70 -4.60 -20.90
C GLY A 251 1.27 -5.30 -19.61
N LEU A 252 0.08 -5.91 -19.63
CA LEU A 252 -0.66 -6.40 -18.47
C LEU A 252 -0.16 -7.76 -17.98
N ASP A 253 0.13 -8.69 -18.90
CA ASP A 253 0.49 -10.08 -18.57
C ASP A 253 1.83 -10.17 -17.83
N ALA A 254 2.87 -9.49 -18.31
CA ALA A 254 4.18 -9.43 -17.63
C ALA A 254 4.11 -8.69 -16.27
N GLY A 255 3.17 -7.74 -16.13
CA GLY A 255 2.90 -7.09 -14.85
C GLY A 255 2.26 -8.06 -13.85
N GLN A 256 1.36 -8.92 -14.33
CA GLN A 256 0.66 -9.93 -13.55
C GLN A 256 1.60 -11.04 -13.10
N ASP A 257 2.45 -11.58 -13.98
CA ASP A 257 3.45 -12.60 -13.62
C ASP A 257 4.38 -12.08 -12.53
N ARG A 258 4.85 -10.83 -12.67
CA ARG A 258 5.66 -10.19 -11.64
C ARG A 258 4.91 -10.09 -10.31
N ILE A 259 3.65 -9.65 -10.33
CA ILE A 259 2.83 -9.55 -9.12
C ILE A 259 2.63 -10.93 -8.49
N ALA A 260 2.30 -11.94 -9.30
CA ALA A 260 2.11 -13.31 -8.87
C ALA A 260 3.37 -13.88 -8.21
N ALA A 261 4.55 -13.67 -8.81
CA ALA A 261 5.83 -14.09 -8.24
C ALA A 261 6.08 -13.46 -6.86
N HIS A 262 5.70 -12.20 -6.66
CA HIS A 262 5.80 -11.54 -5.36
C HIS A 262 4.84 -12.16 -4.32
N PHE A 263 3.58 -12.44 -4.69
CA PHE A 263 2.63 -13.11 -3.78
C PHE A 263 2.99 -14.57 -3.48
N ALA A 264 3.61 -15.28 -4.44
CA ALA A 264 4.16 -16.61 -4.25
C ALA A 264 5.36 -16.58 -3.28
N LEU A 265 6.26 -15.61 -3.44
CA LEU A 265 7.36 -15.39 -2.49
C LEU A 265 6.82 -15.09 -1.09
N ALA A 266 5.81 -14.23 -0.96
CA ALA A 266 5.16 -13.95 0.33
C ALA A 266 4.57 -15.21 0.97
N LEU A 267 3.95 -16.11 0.19
CA LEU A 267 3.48 -17.39 0.70
C LEU A 267 4.64 -18.23 1.24
N SER A 268 5.74 -18.34 0.51
CA SER A 268 6.92 -19.08 0.98
C SER A 268 7.52 -18.49 2.26
N VAL A 269 7.47 -17.16 2.43
CA VAL A 269 7.91 -16.47 3.65
C VAL A 269 6.95 -16.77 4.80
N ALA A 270 5.64 -16.76 4.55
CA ALA A 270 4.63 -17.07 5.54
C ALA A 270 4.72 -18.53 6.02
N GLU A 271 4.98 -19.48 5.12
CA GLU A 271 5.15 -20.91 5.45
C GLU A 271 6.35 -21.20 6.35
N ARG A 272 7.40 -20.36 6.28
CA ARG A 272 8.55 -20.43 7.20
C ARG A 272 8.25 -19.82 8.58
N GLY A 273 7.16 -19.04 8.68
CA GLY A 273 6.70 -18.43 9.92
C GLY A 273 5.41 -19.08 10.44
N ASP A 274 4.89 -18.54 11.53
CA ASP A 274 3.58 -18.92 12.08
C ASP A 274 2.47 -18.02 11.50
N ILE A 275 2.43 -17.88 10.16
CA ILE A 275 1.50 -16.99 9.46
C ILE A 275 0.71 -17.78 8.43
N ARG A 276 -0.62 -17.70 8.49
CA ARG A 276 -1.50 -18.27 7.47
C ARG A 276 -2.00 -17.18 6.54
N LEU A 277 -1.73 -17.33 5.25
CA LEU A 277 -2.26 -16.44 4.22
C LEU A 277 -3.54 -17.04 3.65
N LEU A 278 -4.62 -16.26 3.79
CA LEU A 278 -5.97 -16.68 3.47
C LEU A 278 -6.57 -15.79 2.38
N CYS A 279 -7.49 -16.33 1.59
CA CYS A 279 -8.18 -15.59 0.54
C CYS A 279 -9.70 -15.71 0.69
N ALA A 280 -10.37 -14.56 0.75
CA ALA A 280 -11.84 -14.49 0.81
C ALA A 280 -12.50 -14.38 -0.57
N SER A 281 -11.72 -14.47 -1.65
CA SER A 281 -12.21 -14.42 -3.03
C SER A 281 -12.23 -15.83 -3.62
N ASP A 282 -13.34 -16.19 -4.26
CA ASP A 282 -13.53 -17.46 -4.99
C ASP A 282 -12.82 -17.50 -6.35
N ARG A 283 -12.39 -16.34 -6.85
CA ARG A 283 -11.86 -16.15 -8.21
C ARG A 283 -10.46 -15.55 -8.25
N SER A 284 -9.86 -15.28 -7.10
CA SER A 284 -8.56 -14.63 -7.01
C SER A 284 -7.44 -15.55 -7.52
N LEU A 285 -6.45 -14.97 -8.20
CA LEU A 285 -5.20 -15.64 -8.54
C LEU A 285 -4.48 -16.18 -7.29
N LEU A 286 -4.69 -15.57 -6.12
CA LEU A 286 -4.10 -15.99 -4.85
C LEU A 286 -4.42 -17.46 -4.52
N LEU A 287 -5.63 -17.93 -4.81
CA LEU A 287 -6.00 -19.34 -4.61
C LEU A 287 -5.13 -20.29 -5.45
N ARG A 288 -4.81 -19.90 -6.69
CA ARG A 288 -3.93 -20.69 -7.57
C ARG A 288 -2.49 -20.70 -7.09
N LEU A 289 -2.07 -19.67 -6.34
CA LEU A 289 -0.74 -19.58 -5.75
C LEU A 289 -0.61 -20.39 -4.45
N GLY A 290 -1.71 -20.93 -3.91
CA GLY A 290 -1.70 -21.76 -2.69
C GLY A 290 -2.25 -21.06 -1.44
N TYR A 291 -2.82 -19.86 -1.55
CA TYR A 291 -3.50 -19.22 -0.43
C TYR A 291 -4.74 -20.03 -0.06
N SER A 292 -4.94 -20.27 1.24
CA SER A 292 -6.08 -21.09 1.69
C SER A 292 -7.39 -20.29 1.59
N PRO A 293 -8.47 -20.88 1.06
CA PRO A 293 -9.76 -20.20 1.07
C PRO A 293 -10.27 -20.04 2.51
N ALA A 294 -10.75 -18.84 2.85
CA ALA A 294 -11.38 -18.58 4.14
C ALA A 294 -12.41 -17.45 4.02
N PRO A 295 -13.48 -17.45 4.83
CA PRO A 295 -14.34 -16.28 4.94
C PRO A 295 -13.58 -15.10 5.57
N LEU A 296 -14.21 -13.93 5.58
CA LEU A 296 -13.70 -12.80 6.36
C LEU A 296 -13.60 -13.17 7.85
N PRO A 297 -12.61 -12.64 8.59
CA PRO A 297 -12.53 -12.79 10.04
C PRO A 297 -13.82 -12.32 10.70
N SER A 298 -14.33 -13.09 11.65
CA SER A 298 -15.55 -12.73 12.40
C SER A 298 -15.23 -12.41 13.85
N ALA A 299 -15.82 -11.33 14.37
CA ALA A 299 -15.77 -11.01 15.80
C ALA A 299 -16.35 -12.12 16.71
N ARG A 300 -17.10 -13.09 16.16
CA ARG A 300 -17.68 -14.22 16.89
C ARG A 300 -16.76 -15.46 16.99
N ALA A 301 -15.56 -15.41 16.39
CA ALA A 301 -14.62 -16.53 16.35
C ALA A 301 -13.43 -16.33 17.30
N ALA A 302 -13.70 -16.07 18.58
CA ALA A 302 -12.74 -16.27 19.65
C ALA A 302 -13.31 -17.33 20.61
N PRO A 303 -12.63 -18.46 20.86
CA PRO A 303 -12.95 -19.31 21.99
C PRO A 303 -12.67 -18.59 23.33
#